data_AF-A0A5K1EHX1-F1
#
_entry.id   AF-A0A5K1EHX1-F1
#
_cell.length_a   1.000
_cell.length_b   1.000
_cell.length_c   1.000
_cell.angle_alpha   90.00
_cell.angle_beta   90.00
_cell.angle_gamma   90.00
#
_symmetry.space_group_name_H-M   'P 1'
#
loop_
_entity.id
_entity.type
_entity.pdbx_description
1 polymer ?
#
loop_
_entity_poly.entity_id
_entity_poly.type
_entity_poly.pdbx_seq_one_letter_code
_entity_poly.pdbx_strand_id
1 'polypeptide(L)' 'KYYLVDGGYPNIVGLLTPYRGHRYHMSEFNTPGARTPRTPEELFNHRHSSLRNAVERTFGMLKARFPILKMQ' A
#
# COMPACT_ATOMS: atom_id res chain seq x y z
N LYS A 1 7.97 3.57 -17.15
CA LYS A 1 8.20 3.17 -15.74
C LYS A 1 6.96 3.57 -14.93
N TYR A 2 6.58 2.78 -13.93
CA TYR A 2 5.43 3.07 -13.05
C TYR A 2 5.88 3.14 -11.60
N TYR A 3 5.31 4.06 -10.84
CA TYR A 3 5.60 4.29 -9.41
C TYR A 3 4.36 4.02 -8.57
N LEU A 4 4.54 3.29 -7.47
CA LEU A 4 3.47 3.03 -6.50
C LEU A 4 3.22 4.29 -5.68
N VAL A 5 1.97 4.77 -5.65
CA VAL A 5 1.58 5.98 -4.91
C VAL A 5 0.35 5.75 -4.05
N ASP A 6 0.10 6.65 -3.11
CA ASP A 6 -1.09 6.61 -2.26
C ASP A 6 -2.37 7.05 -2.99
N GLY A 7 -3.52 6.83 -2.35
CA GLY A 7 -4.83 7.20 -2.89
C GLY A 7 -5.12 8.70 -2.98
N GLY A 8 -4.23 9.55 -2.46
CA GLY A 8 -4.27 11.00 -2.58
C GLY A 8 -3.72 11.52 -3.92
N TYR A 9 -2.97 10.71 -4.66
CA TYR A 9 -2.49 11.05 -5.99
C TYR A 9 -3.52 10.75 -7.08
N PRO A 10 -3.46 11.46 -8.21
CA PRO A 10 -4.25 11.12 -9.39
C PRO A 10 -3.70 9.85 -10.06
N ASN A 11 -4.59 9.00 -10.58
CA ASN A 11 -4.20 7.84 -11.38
C ASN A 11 -3.85 8.28 -12.80
N ILE A 12 -2.59 8.60 -13.04
CA ILE A 12 -2.06 9.07 -14.33
C ILE A 12 -0.97 8.14 -14.85
N VAL A 13 -0.65 8.25 -16.14
CA VAL A 13 0.44 7.48 -16.74
C VAL A 13 1.72 7.65 -15.91
N GLY A 14 2.28 6.52 -15.47
CA GLY A 14 3.48 6.49 -14.64
C GLY A 14 3.22 6.43 -13.13
N LEU A 15 1.99 6.66 -12.64
CA LEU A 15 1.62 6.51 -11.23
C LEU A 15 0.58 5.40 -11.07
N LEU A 16 0.74 4.56 -10.05
CA LEU A 16 -0.17 3.47 -9.71
C LEU A 16 -0.82 3.75 -8.35
N THR A 17 -2.03 4.28 -8.41
CA THR A 17 -2.91 4.49 -7.24
C THR A 17 -3.77 3.26 -6.99
N PRO A 18 -4.19 2.98 -5.75
CA PRO A 18 -5.17 1.91 -5.49
C PRO A 18 -6.52 2.24 -6.13
N TYR A 19 -7.27 1.21 -6.52
CA TYR A 19 -8.67 1.35 -6.95
C TYR A 19 -9.52 1.82 -5.77
N ARG A 20 -10.23 2.94 -5.95
CA ARG A 20 -11.13 3.49 -4.94
C ARG A 20 -12.40 2.65 -4.84
N GLY A 21 -12.95 2.49 -3.64
CA GLY A 21 -14.19 1.74 -3.41
C GLY A 21 -14.04 0.22 -3.38
N HIS A 22 -12.83 -0.30 -3.61
CA HIS A 22 -12.52 -1.73 -3.48
C HIS A 22 -11.73 -1.98 -2.20
N ARG A 23 -11.94 -3.16 -1.59
CA ARG A 23 -11.19 -3.62 -0.41
C ARG A 23 -9.70 -3.66 -0.69
N TYR A 24 -8.89 -3.29 0.29
CA TYR A 24 -7.43 -3.16 0.10
C TYR A 24 -6.60 -3.39 1.36
N HIS A 25 -7.18 -3.43 2.56
CA HIS A 25 -6.39 -3.51 3.78
C HIS A 25 -5.86 -4.93 3.98
N MET A 26 -4.57 -5.08 4.26
CA MET A 26 -3.96 -6.40 4.54
C MET A 26 -4.69 -7.18 5.65
N SER A 27 -5.26 -6.50 6.64
CA SER A 27 -6.05 -7.12 7.72
C SER A 27 -7.32 -7.83 7.22
N GLU A 28 -7.91 -7.34 6.13
CA GLU A 28 -9.12 -7.94 5.51
C GLU A 28 -8.80 -9.28 4.83
N PHE A 29 -7.53 -9.53 4.48
CA PHE A 29 -7.07 -10.68 3.71
C PHE A 29 -6.20 -11.67 4.51
N ASN A 30 -5.58 -11.24 5.62
CA ASN A 30 -4.62 -12.05 6.41
C ASN A 30 -5.20 -12.58 7.74
N THR A 31 -6.51 -12.48 7.95
CA THR A 31 -7.18 -12.99 9.17
C THR A 31 -7.70 -14.42 8.98
N PRO A 32 -7.81 -15.25 10.04
CA PRO A 32 -8.45 -16.56 9.94
C PRO A 32 -9.89 -16.43 9.42
N GLY A 33 -10.22 -17.10 8.32
CA GLY A 33 -11.51 -16.93 7.62
C GLY A 33 -11.56 -15.74 6.64
N ALA A 34 -10.44 -15.04 6.42
CA ALA A 34 -10.34 -13.99 5.43
C ALA A 34 -10.67 -14.51 4.03
N ARG A 35 -11.43 -13.70 3.28
CA ARG A 35 -11.80 -14.02 1.91
C ARG A 35 -10.62 -13.70 1.00
N THR A 36 -10.29 -14.63 0.12
CA THR A 36 -9.37 -14.35 -0.99
C THR A 36 -9.93 -13.22 -1.86
N PRO A 37 -9.06 -12.38 -2.46
CA PRO A 37 -9.49 -11.39 -3.43
C PRO A 37 -10.31 -12.05 -4.53
N ARG A 38 -11.52 -11.52 -4.79
CA ARG A 38 -12.47 -12.09 -5.74
C ARG A 38 -12.41 -11.38 -7.09
N THR A 39 -11.99 -10.13 -7.09
CA THR A 39 -11.87 -9.33 -8.31
C THR A 39 -10.42 -8.95 -8.60
N PRO A 40 -10.07 -8.69 -9.87
CA PRO A 40 -8.74 -8.18 -10.23
C PRO A 40 -8.37 -6.89 -9.48
N GLU A 41 -9.34 -6.01 -9.21
CA GLU A 41 -9.16 -4.77 -8.47
C GLU A 41 -8.82 -5.04 -7.00
N GLU A 42 -9.52 -5.97 -6.35
CA GLU A 42 -9.19 -6.41 -4.98
C GLU A 42 -7.79 -7.03 -4.92
N LEU A 43 -7.42 -7.86 -5.90
CA LEU A 43 -6.09 -8.47 -5.95
C LEU A 43 -5.00 -7.42 -6.16
N PHE A 44 -5.24 -6.47 -7.05
CA PHE A 44 -4.34 -5.34 -7.28
C PHE A 44 -4.18 -4.52 -6.01
N ASN A 45 -5.28 -4.15 -5.36
CA ASN A 45 -5.30 -3.37 -4.14
C ASN A 45 -4.60 -4.08 -2.97
N HIS A 46 -4.80 -5.39 -2.83
CA HIS A 46 -4.12 -6.19 -1.81
C HIS A 46 -2.59 -6.19 -2.02
N ARG A 47 -2.14 -6.42 -3.27
CA ARG A 47 -0.71 -6.37 -3.62
C ARG A 47 -0.14 -4.96 -3.46
N HIS A 48 -0.90 -3.94 -3.85
CA HIS A 48 -0.55 -2.53 -3.70
C HIS A 48 -0.33 -2.18 -2.22
N SER A 49 -1.28 -2.53 -1.35
CA SER A 49 -1.16 -2.34 0.11
C SER A 49 0.03 -3.10 0.69
N SER A 50 0.29 -4.33 0.23
CA SER A 50 1.45 -5.12 0.66
C SER A 50 2.79 -4.43 0.37
N LEU A 51 2.96 -3.97 -0.86
CA LEU A 51 4.17 -3.25 -1.28
C LEU A 51 4.33 -1.94 -0.53
N ARG A 52 3.24 -1.18 -0.38
CA ARG A 52 3.23 0.06 0.37
C ARG A 52 3.64 -0.15 1.83
N ASN A 53 3.09 -1.17 2.49
CA ASN A 53 3.44 -1.52 3.86
C ASN A 53 4.93 -1.85 4.00
N ALA A 54 5.53 -2.56 3.04
CA ALA A 54 6.97 -2.84 3.05
C ALA A 54 7.81 -1.55 2.97
N VAL A 55 7.42 -0.60 2.11
CA VAL A 55 8.07 0.71 1.99
C VAL A 55 7.91 1.52 3.28
N GLU A 56 6.70 1.64 3.80
CA GLU A 56 6.39 2.38 5.03
C GLU A 56 7.14 1.81 6.24
N ARG A 57 7.19 0.48 6.40
CA ARG A 57 7.97 -0.18 7.45
C ARG A 57 9.46 0.11 7.32
N THR A 58 10.00 0.09 6.11
CA THR A 58 11.41 0.45 5.84
C THR A 58 11.68 1.89 6.27
N PHE A 59 10.84 2.84 5.87
CA PHE A 59 10.97 4.23 6.31
C PHE A 59 10.79 4.40 7.81
N GLY A 60 9.86 3.66 8.43
CA GLY A 60 9.68 3.65 9.88
C GLY A 60 10.95 3.20 10.61
N MET A 61 11.60 2.13 10.15
CA MET A 61 12.89 1.67 10.70
C MET A 61 14.00 2.70 10.51
N LEU A 62 14.07 3.35 9.34
CA LEU A 62 15.04 4.40 9.07
C LEU A 62 14.84 5.60 10.01
N LYS A 63 13.60 6.06 10.20
CA LYS A 63 13.27 7.14 11.14
C LYS A 63 13.57 6.77 12.60
N ALA A 64 13.40 5.50 12.97
CA ALA A 64 13.75 5.01 14.31
C ALA A 64 15.27 5.03 14.54
N ARG A 65 16.06 4.63 13.54
CA ARG A 65 17.52 4.58 13.60
C ARG A 65 18.19 5.95 13.49
N PHE A 66 17.63 6.83 12.67
CA PHE A 66 18.21 8.14 12.37
C PHE A 66 17.29 9.26 12.86
N PRO A 67 17.52 9.83 14.06
CA PRO A 67 16.70 10.90 14.62
C PRO A 67 16.57 12.13 13.72
N ILE A 68 17.58 12.42 12.88
CA ILE A 68 17.53 13.50 11.88
C ILE A 68 16.38 13.34 10.87
N LEU A 69 15.92 12.11 10.63
CA LEU A 69 14.78 11.81 9.74
C LEU A 69 13.42 11.95 10.44
N LYS A 70 13.39 12.25 11.74
CA LYS A 70 12.16 12.53 12.50
C LYS A 70 11.72 14.00 12.39
N MET A 71 12.40 14.83 11.60
CA MET A 71 11.95 16.20 11.37
C MET A 71 10.65 16.22 10.56
N GLN A 72 9.53 16.32 11.27
CA GLN A 72 8.27 16.98 10.91
C GLN A 72 7.33 16.99 12.11
#